data_AF-A0A7W5S8H2-F1
#
_entry.id   AF-A0A7W5S8H2-F1
#
_cell.length_a   1.000
_cell.length_b   1.000
_cell.length_c   1.000
_cell.angle_alpha   90.00
_cell.angle_beta   90.00
_cell.angle_gamma   90.00
#
_symmetry.space_group_name_H-M   'P 1'
#
loop_
_entity.id
_entity.type
_entity.pdbx_description
1 polymer ?
#
loop_
_entity_poly.entity_id
_entity_poly.type
_entity_poly.pdbx_seq_one_letter_code
_entity_poly.pdbx_strand_id
1 'polypeptide(L)'
;MLDHLDFVFLCMDGTEGKRELVERLEDRDLRFIDVGMGLTFGECGLSGLVRVTTSTPQLREHVWDRGRIPLDTAGADDAYSTNVQVADLNALAAALAVVRWKRLCGFYADLEGEHFAAFAVDGNHLLNEERQPSAGPDDAVRS
;
A
#
# COMPACT_ATOMS: atom_id res chain seq x y z
N MET A 1 4.85 -7.89 21.42
CA MET A 1 4.93 -6.43 21.16
C MET A 1 4.18 -6.03 19.88
N LEU A 2 3.08 -6.71 19.57
CA LEU A 2 2.08 -6.23 18.61
C LEU A 2 0.68 -6.19 19.26
N ASP A 3 0.59 -6.53 20.55
CA ASP A 3 -0.62 -6.98 21.26
C ASP A 3 -1.60 -5.85 21.61
N HIS A 4 -1.25 -4.61 21.28
CA HIS A 4 -2.03 -3.39 21.56
C HIS A 4 -2.10 -2.42 20.37
N LEU A 5 -1.89 -2.92 19.14
CA LEU A 5 -1.96 -2.09 17.93
C LEU A 5 -3.31 -2.29 17.24
N ASP A 6 -3.99 -1.20 16.87
CA ASP A 6 -5.23 -1.22 16.07
C ASP A 6 -4.97 -1.08 14.56
N PHE A 7 -3.80 -0.55 14.21
CA PHE A 7 -3.39 -0.26 12.84
C PHE A 7 -1.86 -0.21 12.73
N VAL A 8 -1.31 -0.68 11.61
CA VAL A 8 0.14 -0.71 11.38
C VAL A 8 0.51 -0.01 10.08
N PHE A 9 1.57 0.81 10.11
CA PHE A 9 2.21 1.34 8.92
C PHE A 9 3.49 0.56 8.64
N LEU A 10 3.60 -0.03 7.45
CA LEU A 10 4.76 -0.75 6.96
C LEU A 10 5.53 0.14 6.00
N CYS A 11 6.71 0.58 6.42
CA CYS A 11 7.62 1.40 5.62
C CYS A 11 8.97 0.68 5.56
N MET A 12 9.07 -0.35 4.72
CA MET A 12 10.26 -1.20 4.64
C MET A 12 10.80 -1.24 3.22
N ASP A 13 12.08 -0.88 3.09
CA ASP A 13 12.82 -0.83 1.82
C ASP A 13 13.27 -2.20 1.31
N GLY A 14 13.25 -3.21 2.18
CA GLY A 14 13.59 -4.60 1.88
C GLY A 14 12.40 -5.54 1.97
N THR A 15 12.54 -6.72 1.36
CA THR A 15 11.53 -7.80 1.41
C THR A 15 11.81 -8.83 2.52
N GLU A 16 12.99 -8.77 3.15
CA GLU A 16 13.37 -9.66 4.23
C GLU A 16 12.41 -9.52 5.43
N GLY A 17 11.81 -10.62 5.86
CA GLY A 17 10.82 -10.65 6.95
C GLY A 17 9.47 -10.01 6.64
N LYS A 18 9.28 -9.42 5.44
CA LYS A 18 8.03 -8.72 5.08
C LYS A 18 6.85 -9.68 4.94
N ARG A 19 7.08 -10.86 4.37
CA ARG A 19 6.09 -11.93 4.28
C ARG A 19 5.61 -12.37 5.65
N GLU A 20 6.52 -12.76 6.54
CA GLU A 20 6.18 -13.22 7.90
C GLU A 20 5.45 -12.12 8.69
N LEU A 21 5.85 -10.86 8.52
CA LEU A 21 5.17 -9.74 9.16
C LEU A 21 3.73 -9.58 8.64
N VAL A 22 3.53 -9.61 7.32
CA VAL A 22 2.19 -9.50 6.71
C VAL A 22 1.30 -10.65 7.16
N GLU A 23 1.78 -11.90 7.07
CA GLU A 23 1.04 -13.09 7.55
C GLU A 23 0.61 -12.93 9.01
N ARG A 24 1.54 -12.49 9.87
CA ARG A 24 1.26 -12.31 11.30
C ARG A 24 0.28 -11.18 11.60
N LEU A 25 0.24 -10.13 10.78
CA LEU A 25 -0.76 -9.05 10.91
C LEU A 25 -2.14 -9.57 10.47
N GLU A 26 -2.19 -10.35 9.39
CA GLU A 26 -3.43 -10.93 8.86
C GLU A 26 -4.02 -11.98 9.81
N ASP A 27 -3.21 -12.87 10.38
CA ASP A 27 -3.60 -13.86 11.39
C ASP A 27 -4.26 -13.23 12.63
N ARG A 28 -3.98 -11.94 12.86
CA ARG A 28 -4.49 -11.16 13.97
C ARG A 28 -5.57 -10.16 13.58
N ASP A 29 -6.03 -10.20 12.33
CA ASP A 29 -6.98 -9.26 11.75
C ASP A 29 -6.60 -7.78 11.86
N LEU A 30 -5.30 -7.50 11.94
CA LEU A 30 -4.80 -6.14 11.99
C LEU A 30 -4.83 -5.51 10.60
N ARG A 31 -5.39 -4.29 10.55
CA ARG A 31 -5.34 -3.45 9.36
C ARG A 31 -3.95 -2.84 9.23
N PHE A 32 -3.47 -2.72 8.01
CA PHE A 32 -2.19 -2.07 7.76
C PHE A 32 -2.14 -1.34 6.43
N ILE A 33 -1.22 -0.39 6.33
CA ILE A 33 -0.81 0.23 5.07
C ILE A 33 0.66 -0.05 4.86
N ASP A 34 1.00 -0.65 3.72
CA ASP A 34 2.35 -0.72 3.20
C ASP A 34 2.60 0.42 2.23
N VAL A 35 3.76 1.04 2.38
CA VAL A 35 4.28 1.98 1.38
C VAL A 35 5.59 1.46 0.82
N GLY A 36 5.80 1.80 -0.44
CA GLY A 36 7.07 1.54 -1.09
C GLY A 36 7.19 2.34 -2.36
N MET A 37 8.39 2.33 -2.93
CA MET A 37 8.65 2.99 -4.19
C MET A 37 9.47 2.09 -5.08
N GLY A 38 9.19 2.15 -6.38
CA GLY A 38 9.96 1.49 -7.43
C GLY A 38 10.40 2.57 -8.39
N LEU A 39 11.63 3.05 -8.21
CA LEU A 39 12.19 4.14 -9.00
C LEU A 39 13.32 3.65 -9.88
N THR A 40 13.46 4.29 -11.04
CA THR A 40 14.52 4.02 -12.00
C THR A 40 15.07 5.33 -12.52
N PHE A 41 16.40 5.45 -12.52
CA PHE A 41 17.09 6.59 -13.08
C PHE A 41 17.42 6.32 -14.56
N GLY A 42 16.93 7.16 -15.45
CA GLY A 42 17.17 7.06 -16.89
C GLY A 42 17.61 8.40 -17.49
N GLU A 43 17.66 8.46 -18.82
CA GLU A 43 18.14 9.64 -19.55
C GLU A 43 17.30 10.91 -19.30
N CYS A 44 16.00 10.74 -19.01
CA CYS A 44 15.08 11.84 -18.72
C CYS A 44 14.97 12.16 -17.21
N GLY A 45 15.83 11.58 -16.38
CA GLY A 45 15.79 11.72 -14.92
C GLY A 45 15.13 10.54 -14.22
N LEU A 46 14.67 10.78 -13.00
CA LEU A 46 14.06 9.75 -12.15
C LEU A 46 12.59 9.53 -12.55
N SER A 47 12.23 8.28 -12.78
CA SER A 47 10.86 7.84 -13.10
C SER A 47 10.45 6.69 -12.21
N GLY A 48 9.15 6.39 -12.15
CA GLY A 48 8.62 5.26 -11.39
C GLY A 48 7.42 5.63 -10.53
N LEU A 49 7.15 4.77 -9.54
CA LEU A 49 5.93 4.81 -8.75
C LEU A 49 6.22 4.89 -7.26
N VAL A 50 5.51 5.78 -6.56
CA VAL A 50 5.28 5.68 -5.11
C VAL A 50 3.95 4.95 -4.90
N ARG A 51 3.96 3.88 -4.12
CA ARG A 51 2.83 2.97 -3.90
C ARG A 51 2.35 3.04 -2.47
N VAL A 52 1.03 2.97 -2.31
CA VAL A 52 0.33 2.83 -1.03
C VAL A 52 -0.63 1.65 -1.16
N THR A 53 -0.39 0.59 -0.40
CA THR A 53 -1.20 -0.62 -0.38
C THR A 53 -1.88 -0.74 0.97
N THR A 54 -3.20 -0.77 1.00
CA THR A 54 -4.00 -0.92 2.21
C THR A 54 -4.51 -2.34 2.31
N SER A 55 -4.30 -2.98 3.45
CA SER A 55 -4.89 -4.26 3.80
C SER A 55 -5.93 -4.08 4.89
N THR A 56 -7.12 -4.63 4.64
CA THR A 56 -8.21 -4.70 5.61
C THR A 56 -8.76 -6.13 5.66
N PRO A 57 -9.45 -6.55 6.74
CA PRO A 57 -10.18 -7.82 6.74
C PRO A 57 -11.13 -8.00 5.56
N GLN A 58 -11.65 -6.91 5.01
CA GLN A 58 -12.59 -6.94 3.89
C GLN A 58 -11.90 -7.12 2.53
N LEU A 59 -10.64 -6.68 2.40
CA LEU A 59 -9.92 -6.70 1.13
C LEU A 59 -8.40 -6.77 1.39
N ARG A 60 -7.92 -7.97 1.71
CA ARG A 60 -6.48 -8.28 1.87
C ARG A 60 -5.93 -9.28 0.85
N GLU A 61 -6.80 -10.08 0.21
CA GLU A 61 -6.39 -11.07 -0.79
C GLU A 61 -5.61 -10.44 -1.96
N HIS A 62 -5.92 -9.18 -2.32
CA HIS A 62 -5.20 -8.44 -3.36
C HIS A 62 -3.70 -8.25 -3.09
N VAL A 63 -3.29 -8.23 -1.82
CA VAL A 63 -1.87 -8.17 -1.43
C VAL A 63 -1.10 -9.33 -2.04
N TRP A 64 -1.71 -10.53 -2.00
CA TRP A 64 -1.14 -11.78 -2.45
C TRP A 64 -1.38 -12.01 -3.95
N ASP A 65 -2.64 -11.95 -4.38
CA ASP A 65 -3.06 -12.32 -5.74
C ASP A 65 -2.51 -11.37 -6.81
N ARG A 66 -2.29 -10.10 -6.44
CA ARG A 66 -1.82 -9.05 -7.36
C ARG A 66 -0.41 -8.57 -7.05
N GLY A 67 0.27 -9.19 -6.06
CA GLY A 67 1.64 -8.83 -5.69
C GLY A 67 1.81 -7.35 -5.35
N ARG A 68 0.82 -6.72 -4.69
CA ARG A 68 0.84 -5.28 -4.38
C ARG A 68 1.93 -4.91 -3.38
N ILE A 69 2.39 -5.89 -2.62
CA ILE A 69 3.55 -5.79 -1.74
C ILE A 69 4.64 -6.71 -2.29
N PRO A 70 5.89 -6.23 -2.45
CA PRO A 70 7.02 -7.10 -2.77
C PRO A 70 7.33 -8.01 -1.56
N LEU A 71 6.99 -9.30 -1.64
CA LEU A 71 7.09 -10.25 -0.52
C LEU A 71 8.16 -11.34 -0.71
N ASP A 72 8.68 -11.51 -1.93
CA ASP A 72 9.66 -12.56 -2.23
C ASP A 72 11.09 -12.01 -2.28
N THR A 73 12.04 -12.87 -1.92
CA THR A 73 13.49 -12.66 -2.07
C THR A 73 14.03 -13.37 -3.32
N ALA A 74 13.31 -14.34 -3.87
CA ALA A 74 13.74 -15.17 -4.99
C ALA A 74 13.56 -14.45 -6.33
N GLY A 75 14.64 -13.83 -6.83
CA GLY A 75 14.66 -13.05 -8.08
C GLY A 75 15.22 -11.64 -7.92
N ALA A 76 15.65 -11.27 -6.70
CA ALA A 76 16.14 -9.94 -6.35
C ALA A 76 17.54 -9.57 -6.92
N ASP A 77 18.09 -10.34 -7.85
CA ASP A 77 19.46 -10.14 -8.34
C ASP A 77 19.59 -9.25 -9.59
N ASP A 78 18.50 -8.75 -10.20
CA ASP A 78 18.68 -7.88 -11.41
C ASP A 78 17.66 -6.74 -11.61
N ALA A 79 16.52 -6.71 -10.89
CA ALA A 79 15.51 -5.64 -11.03
C ALA A 79 15.49 -4.62 -9.87
N TYR A 80 16.13 -4.95 -8.73
CA TYR A 80 16.07 -4.16 -7.49
C TYR A 80 17.42 -3.55 -7.06
N SER A 81 18.48 -3.72 -7.84
CA SER A 81 19.82 -3.20 -7.51
C SER A 81 19.92 -1.67 -7.52
N THR A 82 18.85 -0.97 -7.89
CA THR A 82 18.71 0.49 -7.84
C THR A 82 17.39 0.91 -7.20
N ASN A 83 17.08 0.39 -6.01
CA ASN A 83 16.07 1.03 -5.13
C ASN A 83 16.60 2.40 -4.67
N VAL A 84 16.54 3.38 -5.56
CA VAL A 84 16.97 4.76 -5.30
C VAL A 84 15.99 5.37 -4.32
N GLN A 85 16.38 5.47 -3.05
CA GLN A 85 15.61 6.16 -2.02
C GLN A 85 15.76 7.67 -2.16
N VAL A 86 14.65 8.40 -2.21
CA VAL A 86 14.65 9.86 -2.26
C VAL A 86 13.78 10.39 -1.13
N ALA A 87 14.37 11.27 -0.30
CA ALA A 87 13.77 11.67 0.97
C ALA A 87 12.42 12.37 0.81
N ASP A 88 12.24 13.16 -0.25
CA ASP A 88 10.98 13.85 -0.56
C ASP A 88 9.89 12.86 -1.03
N LEU A 89 10.24 11.86 -1.82
CA LEU A 89 9.32 10.79 -2.23
C LEU A 89 8.95 9.87 -1.07
N ASN A 90 9.86 9.62 -0.13
CA ASN A 90 9.54 8.94 1.13
C ASN A 90 8.59 9.76 2.01
N ALA A 91 8.82 11.07 2.11
CA ALA A 91 7.90 11.96 2.80
C ALA A 91 6.51 11.98 2.15
N LEU A 92 6.45 11.99 0.81
CA LEU A 92 5.22 11.88 0.05
C LEU A 92 4.50 10.55 0.31
N ALA A 93 5.23 9.42 0.28
CA ALA A 93 4.68 8.10 0.57
C ALA A 93 4.04 8.05 1.96
N ALA A 94 4.75 8.55 2.98
CA ALA A 94 4.24 8.64 4.34
C ALA A 94 2.98 9.55 4.43
N ALA A 95 2.99 10.70 3.75
CA ALA A 95 1.84 11.61 3.72
C ALA A 95 0.61 10.94 3.07
N LEU A 96 0.80 10.25 1.94
CA LEU A 96 -0.28 9.52 1.25
C LEU A 96 -0.84 8.39 2.13
N ALA A 97 0.02 7.64 2.82
CA ALA A 97 -0.42 6.62 3.77
C ALA A 97 -1.27 7.22 4.91
N VAL A 98 -0.86 8.35 5.48
CA VAL A 98 -1.62 9.04 6.53
C VAL A 98 -2.97 9.55 5.99
N VAL A 99 -3.01 10.08 4.76
CA VAL A 99 -4.27 10.49 4.12
C VAL A 99 -5.20 9.29 3.94
N ARG A 100 -4.67 8.16 3.45
CA ARG A 100 -5.44 6.93 3.27
C ARG A 100 -5.97 6.38 4.60
N TRP A 101 -5.15 6.36 5.64
CA TRP A 101 -5.57 5.97 6.99
C TRP A 101 -6.67 6.89 7.53
N LYS A 102 -6.54 8.21 7.37
CA LYS A 102 -7.59 9.16 7.79
C LYS A 102 -8.90 8.97 7.03
N ARG A 103 -8.87 8.56 5.76
CA ARG A 103 -10.07 8.12 5.02
C ARG A 103 -10.72 6.88 5.65
N LEU A 104 -9.94 5.86 6.01
CA LEU A 104 -10.45 4.67 6.73
C LEU A 104 -11.09 5.02 8.07
N CYS A 105 -10.56 6.03 8.76
CA CYS A 105 -11.12 6.55 10.01
C CYS A 105 -12.38 7.43 9.82
N GLY A 106 -12.81 7.69 8.58
CA GLY A 106 -13.95 8.55 8.27
C GLY A 106 -13.70 10.05 8.46
N PHE A 107 -12.44 10.48 8.57
CA PHE A 107 -12.10 11.90 8.70
C PHE A 107 -12.22 12.65 7.38
N TYR A 108 -11.77 12.02 6.28
CA TYR A 108 -11.94 12.53 4.92
C TYR A 108 -13.01 11.72 4.19
N ALA A 109 -13.67 12.34 3.21
CA ALA A 109 -14.55 11.60 2.30
C ALA A 109 -13.75 10.52 1.55
N ASP A 110 -14.32 9.31 1.49
CA ASP A 110 -13.71 8.14 0.83
C ASP A 110 -14.72 7.55 -0.16
N LEU A 111 -14.82 8.18 -1.34
CA LEU A 111 -15.81 7.81 -2.36
C LEU A 111 -15.36 6.61 -3.22
N GLU A 112 -14.05 6.38 -3.27
CA GLU A 112 -13.41 5.34 -4.09
C GLU A 112 -13.15 4.08 -3.27
N GLY A 113 -12.83 4.21 -1.97
CA GLY A 113 -12.54 3.07 -1.10
C GLY A 113 -11.33 2.27 -1.56
N GLU A 114 -10.33 2.93 -2.16
CA GLU A 114 -9.19 2.28 -2.80
C GLU A 114 -8.33 1.51 -1.79
N HIS A 115 -7.88 0.32 -2.16
CA HIS A 115 -6.91 -0.44 -1.37
C HIS A 115 -5.52 -0.45 -2.02
N PHE A 116 -5.40 0.13 -3.20
CA PHE A 116 -4.12 0.43 -3.83
C PHE A 116 -4.16 1.83 -4.43
N ALA A 117 -3.11 2.61 -4.18
CA ALA A 117 -2.86 3.86 -4.88
C ALA A 117 -1.41 3.94 -5.35
N ALA A 118 -1.20 4.53 -6.53
CA ALA A 118 0.12 4.74 -7.11
C ALA A 118 0.27 6.18 -7.62
N PHE A 119 1.30 6.88 -7.14
CA PHE A 119 1.71 8.16 -7.67
C PHE A 119 2.84 7.96 -8.70
N ALA A 120 2.58 8.34 -9.95
CA ALA A 120 3.54 8.31 -11.05
C ALA A 120 4.36 9.60 -11.08
N VAL A 121 5.66 9.46 -10.84
CA VAL A 121 6.62 10.58 -10.71
C VAL A 121 6.77 11.35 -12.02
N ASP A 122 6.84 10.61 -13.13
CA ASP A 122 7.02 11.13 -14.49
C ASP A 122 5.78 11.85 -15.03
N GLY A 123 4.59 11.30 -14.75
CA GLY A 123 3.32 11.83 -15.25
C GLY A 123 2.59 12.80 -14.30
N ASN A 124 3.02 12.89 -13.03
CA ASN A 124 2.29 13.59 -11.97
C ASN A 124 0.81 13.12 -11.88
N HIS A 125 0.63 11.80 -11.84
CA HIS A 125 -0.69 11.17 -11.79
C HIS A 125 -0.85 10.34 -10.52
N LEU A 126 -2.01 10.44 -9.88
CA LEU A 126 -2.42 9.56 -8.79
C LEU A 126 -3.48 8.59 -9.31
N LEU A 127 -3.15 7.30 -9.29
CA LEU A 127 -3.98 6.21 -9.78
C LEU A 127 -4.52 5.41 -8.59
N ASN A 128 -5.79 5.01 -8.64
CA ASN A 128 -6.44 4.23 -7.61
C ASN A 128 -6.92 2.90 -8.18
N GLU A 129 -6.70 1.81 -7.46
CA GLU A 129 -7.15 0.46 -7.80
C GLU A 129 -7.65 -0.29 -6.55
N GLU A 130 -8.26 -1.46 -6.77
CA GLU A 130 -8.82 -2.30 -5.70
C GLU A 130 -9.87 -1.58 -4.86
N ARG A 131 -11.04 -1.37 -5.45
CA ARG A 131 -12.19 -0.80 -4.74
C ARG A 131 -12.90 -1.89 -3.94
N GLN A 132 -13.38 -1.56 -2.75
CA GLN A 132 -14.38 -2.41 -2.12
C GLN A 132 -15.60 -2.50 -3.04
N PRO A 133 -16.16 -3.71 -3.25
CA PRO A 133 -17.43 -3.82 -3.93
C PRO A 133 -18.48 -3.00 -3.17
N SER A 134 -19.20 -2.13 -3.87
CA SER A 134 -20.30 -1.38 -3.27
C SER A 134 -21.30 -2.38 -2.68
N ALA A 135 -21.70 -2.19 -1.42
CA ALA A 135 -22.88 -2.87 -0.89
C ALA A 135 -24.02 -2.61 -1.88
N GLY A 136 -24.59 -3.69 -2.43
CA GLY A 136 -25.70 -3.57 -3.36
C GLY A 136 -26.90 -2.88 -2.69
N PRO A 137 -27.86 -2.35 -3.46
CA PRO A 137 -29.04 -1.68 -2.91
C PRO A 137 -29.86 -2.55 -1.92
N ASP A 138 -29.64 -3.87 -1.86
CA ASP A 138 -30.35 -4.78 -0.95
C ASP A 138 -29.88 -4.74 0.52
N ASP A 139 -28.69 -4.22 0.83
CA ASP A 139 -28.18 -4.18 2.20
C ASP A 139 -28.64 -2.94 3.00
N ALA A 140 -29.18 -1.93 2.32
CA ALA A 140 -29.67 -0.70 2.95
C ALA A 140 -31.06 -0.84 3.62
N VAL A 141 -31.72 -2.01 3.48
CA VAL A 141 -33.09 -2.24 3.97
C VAL A 141 -33.13 -2.99 5.31
N ARG A 142 -31.97 -3.33 5.91
CA ARG A 142 -31.91 -4.14 7.15
C ARG A 142 -31.24 -3.48 8.36
N SER A 143 -31.10 -2.16 8.40
CA SER A 143 -30.69 -1.43 9.61
C SER A 143 -31.83 -0.63 10.23
#